data_AF-A0A838SY72-F1
#
_entry.id   AF-A0A838SY72-F1
#
_cell.length_a   1.000
_cell.length_b   1.000
_cell.length_c   1.000
_cell.angle_alpha   90.00
_cell.angle_beta   90.00
_cell.angle_gamma   90.00
#
_symmetry.space_group_name_H-M   'P 1'
#
loop_
_entity.id
_entity.type
_entity.pdbx_description
1 polymer ?
#
loop_
_entity_poly.entity_id
_entity_poly.type
_entity_poly.pdbx_seq_one_letter_code
_entity_poly.pdbx_strand_id
1 'polypeptide(L)'
;PTGSHPVRAVVTAAGLTALALVWLPPLVEQARASVGNLTSLARFAVGAHAGHPFGEALLGYTVGASAFPFGKPGLELPEVAGPGSVLVVVASLVGAMVCVLLGRRSADRLMAALGATSLLAAAVGVVAASRIVGPLLGYLLYWMVAAPGLAWLGLGILAARRVPPALGAPVVACLAFAVAAGLAMSPASLDRHPPSALAGSLAVAQARSVTADSVSLRIASKAQWPTAAGVSAALERAGVRVRVQGGWISMYSADRRPRGDEDLEIILSDPGAIVPGLASARGFGDRLGTVVHVRRLPTADAGMTVGAR
;
A
#
# COMPACT_ATOMS: atom_id res chain seq x y z
N PRO A 1 -0.44 11.36 -45.77
CA PRO A 1 -0.17 11.15 -44.33
C PRO A 1 -1.48 10.96 -43.53
N THR A 2 -2.04 9.75 -43.56
CA THR A 2 -3.37 9.43 -42.98
C THR A 2 -3.35 8.29 -41.96
N GLY A 3 -2.18 7.71 -41.66
CA GLY A 3 -2.06 6.49 -40.83
C GLY A 3 -1.93 6.67 -39.31
N SER A 4 -1.87 7.90 -38.77
CA SER A 4 -1.57 8.13 -37.34
C SER A 4 -2.79 8.26 -36.41
N HIS A 5 -3.99 8.40 -36.97
CA HIS A 5 -5.24 8.50 -36.21
C HIS A 5 -5.70 7.21 -35.53
N PRO A 6 -5.64 6.01 -36.16
CA PRO A 6 -6.19 4.80 -35.53
C PRO A 6 -5.38 4.38 -34.29
N VAL A 7 -4.05 4.46 -34.33
CA VAL A 7 -3.20 4.06 -33.19
C VAL A 7 -3.44 4.95 -31.98
N ARG A 8 -3.55 6.27 -32.17
CA ARG A 8 -3.86 7.21 -31.08
C ARG A 8 -5.22 6.92 -30.46
N ALA A 9 -6.24 6.71 -31.29
CA ALA A 9 -7.58 6.38 -30.81
C ALA A 9 -7.59 5.08 -29.99
N VAL A 10 -6.90 4.04 -30.47
CA VAL A 10 -6.76 2.75 -29.76
C VAL A 10 -6.05 2.92 -28.42
N VAL A 11 -4.92 3.64 -28.38
CA VAL A 11 -4.17 3.87 -27.13
C VAL A 11 -5.00 4.70 -26.14
N THR A 12 -5.68 5.74 -26.60
CA THR A 12 -6.58 6.54 -25.75
C THR A 12 -7.73 5.69 -25.22
N ALA A 13 -8.39 4.90 -26.08
CA ALA A 13 -9.48 4.02 -25.67
C ALA A 13 -9.01 2.97 -24.65
N ALA A 14 -7.86 2.35 -24.89
CA ALA A 14 -7.25 1.39 -23.96
C ALA A 14 -6.93 2.04 -22.60
N GLY A 15 -6.33 3.24 -22.61
CA GLY A 15 -6.02 3.99 -21.38
C GLY A 15 -7.28 4.38 -20.59
N LEU A 16 -8.32 4.87 -21.26
CA LEU A 16 -9.61 5.18 -20.64
C LEU A 16 -10.30 3.94 -20.09
N THR A 17 -10.24 2.82 -20.82
CA THR A 17 -10.80 1.55 -20.38
C THR A 17 -10.07 1.04 -19.13
N ALA A 18 -8.73 1.06 -19.14
CA ALA A 18 -7.94 0.69 -17.96
C ALA A 18 -8.26 1.58 -16.76
N LEU A 19 -8.35 2.90 -16.96
CA LEU A 19 -8.75 3.83 -15.90
C LEU A 19 -10.14 3.50 -15.34
N ALA A 20 -11.12 3.25 -16.21
CA ALA A 20 -12.47 2.88 -15.82
C ALA A 20 -12.49 1.56 -15.04
N LEU A 21 -11.77 0.54 -15.50
CA LEU A 21 -11.68 -0.76 -14.83
C LEU A 21 -11.02 -0.68 -13.45
N VAL A 22 -9.97 0.15 -13.29
CA VAL A 22 -9.31 0.36 -11.99
C VAL A 22 -10.23 1.04 -10.98
N TRP A 23 -11.08 1.97 -11.43
CA TRP A 23 -12.02 2.68 -10.56
C TRP A 23 -13.37 1.99 -10.39
N LEU A 24 -13.70 0.99 -11.21
CA LEU A 24 -14.99 0.32 -11.15
C LEU A 24 -15.26 -0.34 -9.78
N PRO A 25 -14.32 -1.08 -9.15
CA PRO A 25 -14.56 -1.70 -7.85
C PRO A 25 -14.96 -0.71 -6.74
N PRO A 26 -14.22 0.38 -6.44
CA PRO A 26 -14.64 1.32 -5.39
C PRO A 26 -15.94 2.05 -5.73
N LEU A 27 -16.26 2.26 -7.02
CA LEU A 27 -17.55 2.83 -7.42
C LEU A 27 -18.73 1.87 -7.21
N VAL A 28 -18.54 0.58 -7.54
CA VAL A 28 -19.55 -0.46 -7.28
C VAL A 28 -19.77 -0.64 -5.78
N GLU A 29 -18.69 -0.63 -4.99
CA GLU A 29 -18.77 -0.66 -3.52
C GLU A 29 -19.57 0.53 -2.99
N GLN A 30 -19.25 1.74 -3.47
CA GLN A 30 -19.93 2.97 -3.09
C GLN A 30 -21.41 2.99 -3.46
N ALA A 31 -21.81 2.31 -4.54
CA ALA A 31 -23.21 2.20 -4.94
C ALA A 31 -24.00 1.16 -4.12
N ARG A 32 -23.33 0.17 -3.51
CA ARG A 32 -23.98 -0.94 -2.79
C ARG A 32 -24.01 -0.77 -1.27
N ALA A 33 -23.02 -0.09 -0.69
CA ALA A 33 -22.91 0.07 0.75
C ALA A 33 -23.76 1.25 1.26
N SER A 34 -24.33 1.12 2.46
CA SER A 34 -25.01 2.24 3.15
C SER A 34 -24.05 3.40 3.45
N VAL A 35 -22.75 3.10 3.65
CA VAL A 35 -21.64 4.05 3.66
C VAL A 35 -20.46 3.42 2.93
N GLY A 36 -20.24 3.80 1.67
CA GLY A 36 -19.12 3.31 0.88
C GLY A 36 -17.76 3.92 1.26
N ASN A 37 -16.67 3.25 0.89
CA ASN A 37 -15.31 3.69 1.17
C ASN A 37 -15.01 5.11 0.64
N LEU A 38 -15.47 5.49 -0.55
CA LEU A 38 -15.23 6.84 -1.09
C LEU A 38 -15.89 7.93 -0.23
N THR A 39 -17.09 7.68 0.29
CA THR A 39 -17.77 8.59 1.22
C THR A 39 -17.00 8.71 2.53
N SER A 40 -16.48 7.60 3.06
CA SER A 40 -15.64 7.59 4.26
C SER A 40 -14.35 8.38 4.05
N LEU A 41 -13.67 8.19 2.91
CA LEU A 41 -12.47 8.95 2.54
C LEU A 41 -12.77 10.43 2.37
N ALA A 42 -13.89 10.79 1.73
CA ALA A 42 -14.28 12.19 1.58
C ALA A 42 -14.55 12.86 2.93
N ARG A 43 -15.32 12.19 3.82
CA ARG A 43 -15.59 12.67 5.18
C ARG A 43 -14.30 12.81 6.00
N PHE A 44 -13.39 11.84 5.88
CA PHE A 44 -12.08 11.93 6.50
C PHE A 44 -11.28 13.10 5.92
N ALA A 45 -11.21 13.27 4.60
CA ALA A 45 -10.43 14.35 4.00
C ALA A 45 -10.90 15.76 4.42
N VAL A 46 -12.21 15.96 4.56
CA VAL A 46 -12.81 17.25 4.93
C VAL A 46 -12.97 17.43 6.45
N GLY A 47 -12.91 16.35 7.21
CA GLY A 47 -13.03 16.34 8.67
C GLY A 47 -11.91 17.13 9.35
N ALA A 48 -12.22 17.64 10.54
CA ALA A 48 -11.23 18.23 11.43
C ALA A 48 -10.60 17.14 12.30
N HIS A 49 -9.27 17.04 12.25
CA HIS A 49 -8.47 16.14 13.09
C HIS A 49 -7.07 16.73 13.25
N ALA A 50 -6.36 16.30 14.28
CA ALA A 50 -4.95 16.62 14.46
C ALA A 50 -4.12 15.89 13.40
N GLY A 51 -3.94 16.55 12.26
CA GLY A 51 -3.05 16.11 11.19
C GLY A 51 -1.60 16.53 11.45
N HIS A 52 -0.74 16.29 10.47
CA HIS A 52 0.67 16.67 10.55
C HIS A 52 0.89 18.14 10.17
N PRO A 53 1.84 18.84 10.83
CA PRO A 53 2.37 20.11 10.35
C PRO A 53 2.86 20.03 8.91
N PHE A 54 2.79 21.14 8.18
CA PHE A 54 3.19 21.19 6.77
C PHE A 54 4.63 20.69 6.53
N GLY A 55 5.56 20.99 7.43
CA GLY A 55 6.96 20.52 7.33
C GLY A 55 7.08 18.99 7.40
N GLU A 56 6.36 18.35 8.31
CA GLU A 56 6.32 16.88 8.42
C GLU A 56 5.64 16.25 7.21
N ALA A 57 4.56 16.85 6.71
CA ALA A 57 3.87 16.39 5.51
C ALA A 57 4.76 16.49 4.26
N LEU A 58 5.52 17.58 4.13
CA LEU A 58 6.50 17.76 3.05
C LEU A 58 7.65 16.75 3.16
N LEU A 59 8.11 16.45 4.37
CA LEU A 59 9.10 15.42 4.64
C LEU A 59 8.58 14.04 4.23
N GLY A 60 7.36 13.68 4.65
CA GLY A 60 6.69 12.44 4.26
C GLY A 60 6.55 12.31 2.74
N TYR A 61 6.09 13.37 2.07
CA TYR A 61 6.07 13.42 0.61
C TYR A 61 7.46 13.22 0.00
N THR A 62 8.49 13.87 0.56
CA THR A 62 9.86 13.77 0.05
C THR A 62 10.37 12.34 0.11
N VAL A 63 10.16 11.67 1.24
CA VAL A 63 10.55 10.26 1.40
C VAL A 63 9.77 9.37 0.41
N GLY A 64 8.44 9.51 0.34
CA GLY A 64 7.59 8.71 -0.54
C GLY A 64 7.91 8.90 -2.03
N ALA A 65 8.11 10.14 -2.46
CA ALA A 65 8.42 10.47 -3.85
C ALA A 65 9.86 10.05 -4.23
N SER A 66 10.84 10.20 -3.34
CA SER A 66 12.24 9.84 -3.63
C SER A 66 12.49 8.34 -3.84
N ALA A 67 11.49 7.51 -3.51
CA ALA A 67 11.47 6.08 -3.81
C ALA A 67 11.72 5.77 -5.29
N PHE A 68 11.43 6.72 -6.18
CA PHE A 68 11.80 6.65 -7.58
C PHE A 68 12.80 7.75 -7.94
N PRO A 69 13.86 7.42 -8.70
CA PRO A 69 14.15 6.12 -9.33
C PRO A 69 14.93 5.13 -8.46
N PHE A 70 15.32 5.49 -7.23
CA PHE A 70 16.37 4.76 -6.48
C PHE A 70 15.91 3.54 -5.69
N GLY A 71 14.60 3.36 -5.49
CA GLY A 71 14.05 2.28 -4.69
C GLY A 71 13.79 2.62 -3.21
N LYS A 72 13.05 1.69 -2.59
CA LYS A 72 12.30 1.64 -1.31
C LYS A 72 12.46 2.77 -0.26
N PRO A 73 11.36 3.43 0.14
CA PRO A 73 11.17 3.79 1.54
C PRO A 73 10.88 2.51 2.34
N GLY A 74 11.45 2.35 3.53
CA GLY A 74 11.10 1.24 4.42
C GLY A 74 9.61 1.23 4.77
N LEU A 75 9.13 0.17 5.44
CA LEU A 75 7.80 0.19 6.07
C LEU A 75 7.71 1.32 7.12
N GLU A 76 8.84 1.58 7.77
CA GLU A 76 9.08 2.72 8.63
C GLU A 76 9.77 3.81 7.81
N LEU A 77 9.26 5.04 7.91
CA LEU A 77 9.96 6.18 7.35
C LEU A 77 11.28 6.35 8.12
N PRO A 78 12.40 6.57 7.41
CA PRO A 78 13.54 7.17 8.08
C PRO A 78 13.07 8.47 8.73
N GLU A 79 13.49 8.72 9.98
CA GLU A 79 13.13 9.95 10.71
C GLU A 79 13.51 11.22 9.91
N VAL A 80 14.48 11.13 8.99
CA VAL A 80 14.96 12.25 8.18
C VAL A 80 15.18 11.83 6.73
N ALA A 81 14.65 12.60 5.78
CA ALA A 81 14.98 12.48 4.37
C ALA A 81 16.43 12.92 4.13
N GLY A 82 17.24 12.04 3.52
CA GLY A 82 18.62 12.38 3.21
C GLY A 82 18.71 13.47 2.12
N PRO A 83 19.86 14.18 2.02
CA PRO A 83 20.08 15.20 0.98
C PRO A 83 19.81 14.69 -0.44
N GLY A 84 20.10 13.42 -0.72
CA GLY A 84 19.79 12.76 -1.98
C GLY A 84 18.29 12.72 -2.27
N SER A 85 17.45 12.36 -1.29
CA SER A 85 15.99 12.35 -1.45
C SER A 85 15.43 13.73 -1.81
N VAL A 86 15.94 14.77 -1.14
CA VAL A 86 15.56 16.16 -1.44
C VAL A 86 15.94 16.54 -2.86
N LEU A 87 17.17 16.24 -3.28
CA LEU A 87 17.66 16.54 -4.63
C LEU A 87 16.78 15.89 -5.71
N VAL A 88 16.37 14.64 -5.50
CA VAL A 88 15.52 13.89 -6.44
C VAL A 88 14.15 14.51 -6.61
N VAL A 89 13.54 14.90 -5.49
CA VAL A 89 12.22 15.53 -5.51
C VAL A 89 12.28 16.90 -6.17
N VAL A 90 13.29 17.72 -5.82
CA VAL A 90 13.50 19.03 -6.46
C VAL A 90 13.74 18.87 -7.96
N ALA A 91 14.62 17.96 -8.38
CA ALA A 91 14.88 17.69 -9.79
C ALA A 91 13.61 17.24 -10.53
N SER A 92 12.78 16.41 -9.89
CA SER A 92 11.52 15.93 -10.47
C SER A 92 10.49 17.07 -10.63
N LEU A 93 10.37 17.96 -9.63
CA LEU A 93 9.49 19.12 -9.70
C LEU A 93 9.93 20.11 -10.78
N VAL A 94 11.24 20.38 -10.87
CA VAL A 94 11.82 21.20 -11.95
C VAL A 94 11.58 20.55 -13.31
N GLY A 95 11.81 19.24 -13.42
CA GLY A 95 11.54 18.46 -14.63
C GLY A 95 10.07 18.54 -15.08
N ALA A 96 9.14 18.39 -14.14
CA ALA A 96 7.71 18.52 -14.39
C ALA A 96 7.36 19.92 -14.91
N MET A 97 7.91 20.97 -14.30
CA MET A 97 7.74 22.36 -14.77
C MET A 97 8.28 22.56 -16.19
N VAL A 98 9.47 22.04 -16.48
CA VAL A 98 10.06 22.07 -17.83
C VAL A 98 9.15 21.38 -18.85
N CYS A 99 8.59 20.21 -18.52
CA CYS A 99 7.62 19.51 -19.37
C CYS A 99 6.36 20.34 -19.64
N VAL A 100 5.81 21.03 -18.62
CA VAL A 100 4.67 21.95 -18.80
C VAL A 100 5.03 23.08 -19.76
N LEU A 101 6.11 23.79 -19.48
CA LEU A 101 6.49 24.99 -20.23
C LEU A 101 6.84 24.67 -21.69
N LEU A 102 7.71 23.67 -21.90
CA LEU A 102 8.10 23.25 -23.25
C LEU A 102 6.94 22.58 -23.98
N GLY A 103 6.05 21.87 -23.29
CA GLY A 103 4.89 21.21 -23.89
C GLY A 103 3.90 22.23 -24.41
N ARG A 104 3.63 23.27 -23.62
CA ARG A 104 2.80 24.40 -24.05
C ARG A 104 3.44 25.16 -25.22
N ARG A 105 4.75 25.43 -25.15
CA ARG A 105 5.46 26.16 -26.22
C ARG A 105 5.52 25.38 -27.54
N SER A 106 5.62 24.05 -27.48
CA SER A 106 5.69 23.17 -28.66
C SER A 106 4.33 22.62 -29.11
N ALA A 107 3.23 23.05 -28.47
CA ALA A 107 1.89 22.49 -28.65
C ALA A 107 1.79 20.97 -28.41
N ASP A 108 2.73 20.41 -27.64
CA ASP A 108 2.71 19.01 -27.22
C ASP A 108 1.88 18.84 -25.95
N ARG A 109 0.62 18.46 -26.15
CA ARG A 109 -0.35 18.24 -25.08
C ARG A 109 0.04 17.11 -24.14
N LEU A 110 0.70 16.06 -24.63
CA LEU A 110 1.07 14.92 -23.78
C LEU A 110 2.14 15.33 -22.78
N MET A 111 3.20 15.99 -23.26
CA MET A 111 4.29 16.45 -22.39
C MET A 111 3.79 17.47 -21.37
N ALA A 112 2.93 18.41 -21.79
CA ALA A 112 2.30 19.35 -20.88
C ALA A 112 1.43 18.66 -19.83
N ALA A 113 0.63 17.65 -20.22
CA ALA A 113 -0.23 16.90 -19.32
C ALA A 113 0.57 16.08 -18.29
N LEU A 114 1.67 15.42 -18.70
CA LEU A 114 2.54 14.66 -17.80
C LEU A 114 3.15 15.56 -16.72
N GLY A 115 3.70 16.71 -17.12
CA GLY A 115 4.26 17.68 -16.18
C GLY A 115 3.21 18.27 -15.24
N ALA A 116 2.04 18.67 -15.77
CA ALA A 116 0.97 19.25 -14.96
C ALA A 116 0.40 18.23 -13.97
N THR A 117 0.22 16.98 -14.39
CA THR A 117 -0.27 15.89 -13.54
C THR A 117 0.75 15.55 -12.45
N SER A 118 2.06 15.56 -12.77
CA SER A 118 3.13 15.37 -11.79
C SER A 118 3.12 16.45 -10.69
N LEU A 119 3.04 17.73 -11.07
CA LEU A 119 2.96 18.84 -10.12
C LEU A 119 1.69 18.79 -9.26
N LEU A 120 0.55 18.46 -9.87
CA LEU A 120 -0.71 18.30 -9.15
C LEU A 120 -0.64 17.12 -8.17
N ALA A 121 -0.11 15.98 -8.61
CA ALA A 121 0.07 14.81 -7.75
C ALA A 121 1.02 15.11 -6.58
N ALA A 122 2.06 15.91 -6.79
CA ALA A 122 2.94 16.37 -5.72
C ALA A 122 2.20 17.22 -4.67
N ALA A 123 1.43 18.21 -5.12
CA ALA A 123 0.63 19.07 -4.24
C ALA A 123 -0.42 18.24 -3.47
N VAL A 124 -1.14 17.36 -4.16
CA VAL A 124 -2.11 16.44 -3.54
C VAL A 124 -1.41 15.49 -2.56
N GLY A 125 -0.20 15.04 -2.86
CA GLY A 125 0.59 14.18 -1.98
C GLY A 125 0.92 14.86 -0.65
N VAL A 126 1.39 16.11 -0.68
CA VAL A 126 1.66 16.89 0.53
C VAL A 126 0.38 17.14 1.33
N VAL A 127 -0.72 17.48 0.66
CA VAL A 127 -2.03 17.67 1.32
C VAL A 127 -2.54 16.36 1.93
N ALA A 128 -2.39 15.23 1.24
CA ALA A 128 -2.78 13.93 1.76
C ALA A 128 -1.94 13.56 3.00
N ALA A 129 -0.62 13.78 2.95
CA ALA A 129 0.27 13.53 4.08
C ALA A 129 -0.10 14.37 5.32
N SER A 130 -0.46 15.64 5.13
CA SER A 130 -0.86 16.51 6.25
C SER A 130 -2.18 16.09 6.91
N ARG A 131 -3.00 15.30 6.21
CA ARG A 131 -4.29 14.80 6.71
C ARG A 131 -4.19 13.42 7.36
N ILE A 132 -3.05 12.75 7.30
CA ILE A 132 -2.84 11.48 8.00
C ILE A 132 -2.95 11.71 9.51
N VAL A 133 -3.68 10.82 10.19
CA VAL A 133 -3.80 10.81 11.65
C VAL A 133 -2.97 9.66 12.20
N GLY A 134 -2.12 9.95 13.18
CA GLY A 134 -1.15 9.00 13.72
C GLY A 134 0.16 9.02 12.94
N PRO A 135 0.99 7.97 13.03
CA PRO A 135 2.30 7.97 12.36
C PRO A 135 2.18 7.98 10.84
N LEU A 136 3.08 8.71 10.16
CA LEU A 136 3.28 8.60 8.71
C LEU A 136 3.93 7.25 8.39
N LEU A 137 3.12 6.27 7.99
CA LEU A 137 3.59 4.93 7.64
C LEU A 137 3.93 4.88 6.15
N GLY A 138 5.02 4.20 5.78
CA GLY A 138 5.54 4.20 4.41
C GLY A 138 4.51 3.72 3.36
N TYR A 139 3.64 2.78 3.73
CA TYR A 139 2.59 2.28 2.83
C TYR A 139 1.55 3.36 2.46
N LEU A 140 1.30 4.35 3.33
CA LEU A 140 0.38 5.46 3.04
C LEU A 140 0.97 6.43 2.01
N LEU A 141 2.29 6.46 1.91
CA LEU A 141 3.04 7.39 1.06
C LEU A 141 3.54 6.75 -0.23
N TYR A 142 3.44 5.42 -0.35
CA TYR A 142 4.00 4.65 -1.46
C TYR A 142 3.51 5.13 -2.83
N TRP A 143 2.25 5.54 -2.94
CA TRP A 143 1.68 6.04 -4.21
C TRP A 143 2.31 7.34 -4.70
N MET A 144 2.96 8.12 -3.81
CA MET A 144 3.58 9.40 -4.16
C MET A 144 4.77 9.22 -5.12
N VAL A 145 5.31 8.01 -5.24
CA VAL A 145 6.30 7.61 -6.24
C VAL A 145 5.84 7.85 -7.69
N ALA A 146 4.53 7.85 -7.93
CA ALA A 146 3.96 8.08 -9.25
C ALA A 146 4.22 9.52 -9.74
N ALA A 147 4.22 10.50 -8.83
CA ALA A 147 4.40 11.91 -9.18
C ALA A 147 5.74 12.17 -9.89
N PRO A 148 6.92 11.82 -9.33
CA PRO A 148 8.17 11.97 -10.06
C PRO A 148 8.24 11.06 -11.28
N GLY A 149 7.67 9.85 -11.24
CA GLY A 149 7.63 8.95 -12.41
C GLY A 149 7.07 9.60 -13.67
N LEU A 150 5.98 10.36 -13.55
CA LEU A 150 5.38 11.12 -14.67
C LEU A 150 6.31 12.22 -15.21
N ALA A 151 7.03 12.93 -14.32
CA ALA A 151 8.00 13.94 -14.71
C ALA A 151 9.17 13.32 -15.50
N TRP A 152 9.74 12.23 -14.97
CA TRP A 152 10.83 11.51 -15.61
C TRP A 152 10.42 10.91 -16.96
N LEU A 153 9.19 10.41 -17.09
CA LEU A 153 8.64 9.97 -18.38
C LEU A 153 8.57 11.12 -19.39
N GLY A 154 8.06 12.29 -18.98
CA GLY A 154 8.01 13.48 -19.83
C GLY A 154 9.40 13.95 -20.27
N LEU A 155 10.37 13.96 -19.37
CA LEU A 155 11.76 14.28 -19.67
C LEU A 155 12.41 13.25 -20.61
N GLY A 156 12.10 11.95 -20.42
CA GLY A 156 12.57 10.89 -21.29
C GLY A 156 12.07 11.05 -22.73
N ILE A 157 10.80 11.43 -22.92
CA ILE A 157 10.23 11.75 -24.24
C ILE A 157 10.96 12.95 -24.85
N LEU A 158 11.22 14.00 -24.07
CA LEU A 158 11.95 15.18 -24.53
C LEU A 158 13.38 14.84 -24.96
N ALA A 159 14.09 14.06 -24.16
CA ALA A 159 15.45 13.60 -24.46
C ALA A 159 15.47 12.73 -25.71
N ALA A 160 14.54 11.78 -25.85
CA ALA A 160 14.44 10.89 -26.99
C ALA A 160 14.25 11.62 -28.33
N ARG A 161 13.61 12.81 -28.33
CA ARG A 161 13.46 13.65 -29.53
C ARG A 161 14.76 14.30 -30.00
N ARG A 162 15.76 14.40 -29.13
CA ARG A 162 17.08 14.97 -29.45
C ARG A 162 18.07 13.90 -29.92
N VAL A 163 17.73 12.62 -29.73
CA VAL A 163 18.54 11.51 -30.21
C VAL A 163 18.15 11.18 -31.65
N PRO A 164 19.12 10.94 -32.56
CA PRO A 164 18.82 10.55 -33.94
C PRO A 164 17.88 9.34 -34.00
N PRO A 165 16.90 9.31 -34.93
CA PRO A 165 15.89 8.25 -35.03
C PRO A 165 16.50 6.85 -35.29
N ALA A 166 17.74 6.79 -35.79
CA ALA A 166 18.50 5.55 -35.98
C ALA A 166 18.74 4.76 -34.68
N LEU A 167 18.56 5.37 -33.51
CA LEU A 167 18.82 4.74 -32.20
C LEU A 167 17.56 4.30 -31.44
N GLY A 168 16.36 4.37 -32.03
CA GLY A 168 15.13 3.84 -31.40
C GLY A 168 14.76 4.49 -30.05
N ALA A 169 15.22 5.72 -29.81
CA ALA A 169 15.20 6.39 -28.51
C ALA A 169 13.84 6.46 -27.76
N PRO A 170 12.67 6.67 -28.42
CA PRO A 170 11.40 6.71 -27.68
C PRO A 170 10.98 5.32 -27.18
N VAL A 171 11.36 4.26 -27.90
CA VAL A 171 11.12 2.86 -27.49
C VAL A 171 12.05 2.52 -26.32
N VAL A 172 13.31 2.96 -26.37
CA VAL A 172 14.28 2.78 -25.26
C VAL A 172 13.85 3.55 -24.01
N ALA A 173 13.35 4.78 -24.13
CA ALA A 173 12.87 5.55 -22.99
C ALA A 173 11.60 4.95 -22.36
N CYS A 174 10.65 4.49 -23.19
CA CYS A 174 9.46 3.79 -22.70
C CYS A 174 9.82 2.43 -22.07
N LEU A 175 10.73 1.67 -22.68
CA LEU A 175 11.23 0.41 -22.13
C LEU A 175 12.01 0.63 -20.84
N ALA A 176 12.87 1.65 -20.76
CA ALA A 176 13.62 1.97 -19.55
C ALA A 176 12.68 2.39 -18.41
N PHE A 177 11.65 3.18 -18.71
CA PHE A 177 10.61 3.54 -17.74
C PHE A 177 9.78 2.32 -17.33
N ALA A 178 9.34 1.49 -18.28
CA ALA A 178 8.57 0.28 -18.01
C ALA A 178 9.39 -0.76 -17.24
N VAL A 179 10.69 -0.88 -17.51
CA VAL A 179 11.63 -1.72 -16.78
C VAL A 179 11.88 -1.14 -15.39
N ALA A 180 12.09 0.17 -15.24
CA ALA A 180 12.28 0.79 -13.93
C ALA A 180 11.01 0.68 -13.06
N ALA A 181 9.83 0.96 -13.63
CA ALA A 181 8.54 0.78 -12.96
C ALA A 181 8.26 -0.69 -12.66
N GLY A 182 8.53 -1.59 -13.62
CA GLY A 182 8.39 -3.03 -13.46
C GLY A 182 9.34 -3.62 -12.43
N LEU A 183 10.57 -3.10 -12.30
CA LEU A 183 11.53 -3.50 -11.27
C LEU A 183 11.12 -2.97 -9.90
N ALA A 184 10.67 -1.70 -9.81
CA ALA A 184 10.16 -1.11 -8.58
C ALA A 184 8.92 -1.86 -8.06
N MET A 185 8.04 -2.27 -8.97
CA MET A 185 6.82 -3.04 -8.68
C MET A 185 7.01 -4.56 -8.78
N SER A 186 8.23 -5.05 -9.03
CA SER A 186 8.43 -6.46 -9.36
C SER A 186 7.93 -7.35 -8.22
N PRO A 187 7.41 -8.55 -8.55
CA PRO A 187 7.16 -9.57 -7.56
C PRO A 187 8.39 -9.82 -6.69
N ALA A 188 9.64 -9.72 -7.17
CA ALA A 188 10.82 -9.82 -6.30
C ALA A 188 10.91 -8.74 -5.19
N SER A 189 10.18 -7.63 -5.31
CA SER A 189 9.95 -6.64 -4.25
C SER A 189 8.90 -7.10 -3.24
N LEU A 190 7.86 -7.82 -3.72
CA LEU A 190 6.69 -8.33 -2.99
C LEU A 190 6.89 -9.74 -2.39
N ASP A 191 7.68 -10.59 -3.05
CA ASP A 191 8.17 -11.94 -2.72
C ASP A 191 9.33 -11.90 -1.71
N ARG A 192 9.67 -10.71 -1.20
CA ARG A 192 10.34 -10.59 0.10
C ARG A 192 9.34 -10.59 1.25
N HIS A 193 8.06 -10.84 0.98
CA HIS A 193 7.05 -11.19 1.97
C HIS A 193 6.53 -12.63 1.82
N PRO A 194 7.40 -13.67 1.71
CA PRO A 194 6.98 -15.05 1.94
C PRO A 194 6.38 -15.32 3.33
N PRO A 195 6.52 -14.47 4.40
CA PRO A 195 5.93 -14.78 5.68
C PRO A 195 4.40 -14.80 5.62
N SER A 196 3.76 -13.98 4.79
CA SER A 196 2.29 -13.85 4.83
C SER A 196 1.57 -15.07 4.26
N ALA A 197 2.03 -15.59 3.12
CA ALA A 197 1.46 -16.79 2.52
C ALA A 197 1.71 -18.04 3.38
N LEU A 198 2.94 -18.19 3.91
CA LEU A 198 3.27 -19.32 4.78
C LEU A 198 2.61 -19.20 6.16
N ALA A 199 2.64 -18.02 6.80
CA ALA A 199 1.93 -17.79 8.05
C ALA A 199 0.43 -18.02 7.86
N GLY A 200 -0.13 -17.60 6.72
CA GLY A 200 -1.53 -17.85 6.37
C GLY A 200 -1.84 -19.33 6.23
N SER A 201 -1.00 -20.10 5.52
CA SER A 201 -1.21 -21.54 5.38
C SER A 201 -1.04 -22.30 6.70
N LEU A 202 -0.07 -21.91 7.53
CA LEU A 202 0.12 -22.45 8.88
C LEU A 202 -1.07 -22.13 9.79
N ALA A 203 -1.56 -20.89 9.77
CA ALA A 203 -2.74 -20.47 10.51
C ALA A 203 -3.98 -21.27 10.10
N VAL A 204 -4.21 -21.45 8.80
CA VAL A 204 -5.32 -22.26 8.27
C VAL A 204 -5.19 -23.73 8.67
N ALA A 205 -3.99 -24.31 8.55
CA ALA A 205 -3.74 -25.69 8.95
C ALA A 205 -4.01 -25.89 10.45
N GLN A 206 -3.61 -24.93 11.27
CA GLN A 206 -3.80 -25.00 12.71
C GLN A 206 -5.25 -24.74 13.14
N ALA A 207 -5.98 -23.85 12.46
CA ALA A 207 -7.42 -23.68 12.68
C ALA A 207 -8.19 -24.97 12.34
N ARG A 208 -7.84 -25.63 11.24
CA ARG A 208 -8.45 -26.91 10.83
C ARG A 208 -8.14 -28.06 11.78
N SER A 209 -6.92 -28.13 12.33
CA SER A 209 -6.52 -29.22 13.23
C SER A 209 -7.30 -29.25 14.54
N VAL A 210 -7.88 -28.11 14.94
CA VAL A 210 -8.75 -27.97 16.12
C VAL A 210 -10.21 -27.68 15.79
N THR A 211 -10.58 -27.78 14.50
CA THR A 211 -11.92 -27.46 13.98
C THR A 211 -12.45 -26.11 14.47
N ALA A 212 -11.61 -25.07 14.44
CA ALA A 212 -12.00 -23.73 14.86
C ALA A 212 -12.93 -23.08 13.83
N ASP A 213 -14.08 -22.59 14.30
CA ASP A 213 -15.02 -21.79 13.52
C ASP A 213 -14.67 -20.29 13.58
N SER A 214 -13.93 -19.89 14.62
CA SER A 214 -13.44 -18.53 14.76
C SER A 214 -12.08 -18.43 15.45
N VAL A 215 -11.31 -17.43 15.02
CA VAL A 215 -9.95 -17.18 15.46
C VAL A 215 -9.81 -15.73 15.92
N SER A 216 -9.23 -15.55 17.10
CA SER A 216 -8.76 -14.24 17.57
C SER A 216 -7.32 -14.00 17.08
N LEU A 217 -7.14 -12.99 16.24
CA LEU A 217 -5.86 -12.53 15.71
C LEU A 217 -5.32 -11.36 16.54
N ARG A 218 -4.15 -11.55 17.15
CA ARG A 218 -3.43 -10.53 17.91
C ARG A 218 -2.15 -10.13 17.17
N ILE A 219 -1.99 -8.84 16.93
CA ILE A 219 -0.84 -8.29 16.20
C ILE A 219 0.07 -7.59 17.22
N ALA A 220 1.21 -8.22 17.54
CA ALA A 220 2.09 -7.78 18.62
C ALA A 220 2.92 -6.54 18.25
N SER A 221 3.16 -6.29 16.96
CA SER A 221 3.90 -5.12 16.50
C SER A 221 3.36 -4.58 15.18
N LYS A 222 3.66 -3.30 14.87
CA LYS A 222 3.17 -2.67 13.65
C LYS A 222 3.75 -3.28 12.38
N ALA A 223 4.99 -3.77 12.44
CA ALA A 223 5.66 -4.44 11.34
C ALA A 223 4.91 -5.72 10.90
N GLN A 224 4.16 -6.35 11.80
CA GLN A 224 3.42 -7.57 11.54
C GLN A 224 2.04 -7.35 10.90
N TRP A 225 1.57 -6.10 10.79
CA TRP A 225 0.26 -5.80 10.21
C TRP A 225 0.06 -6.34 8.78
N PRO A 226 1.01 -6.21 7.83
CA PRO A 226 0.86 -6.78 6.49
C PRO A 226 0.70 -8.31 6.53
N THR A 227 1.50 -8.99 7.36
CA THR A 227 1.40 -10.44 7.56
C THR A 227 0.05 -10.81 8.17
N ALA A 228 -0.43 -10.05 9.15
CA ALA A 228 -1.73 -10.23 9.77
C ALA A 228 -2.88 -10.08 8.77
N ALA A 229 -2.81 -9.11 7.86
CA ALA A 229 -3.80 -8.93 6.80
C ALA A 229 -3.83 -10.15 5.87
N GLY A 230 -2.66 -10.66 5.48
CA GLY A 230 -2.54 -11.89 4.68
C GLY A 230 -3.09 -13.13 5.39
N VAL A 231 -2.75 -13.31 6.68
CA VAL A 231 -3.26 -14.41 7.53
C VAL A 231 -4.77 -14.34 7.66
N SER A 232 -5.31 -13.15 7.93
CA SER A 232 -6.75 -12.92 8.04
C SER A 232 -7.48 -13.30 6.74
N ALA A 233 -6.98 -12.83 5.60
CA ALA A 233 -7.56 -13.15 4.29
C ALA A 233 -7.44 -14.65 3.92
N ALA A 234 -6.41 -15.35 4.41
CA ALA A 234 -6.27 -16.79 4.22
C ALA A 234 -7.28 -17.58 5.06
N LEU A 235 -7.47 -17.21 6.33
CA LEU A 235 -8.46 -17.83 7.24
C LEU A 235 -9.89 -17.62 6.74
N GLU A 236 -10.24 -16.42 6.31
CA GLU A 236 -11.59 -16.11 5.80
C GLU A 236 -11.91 -16.87 4.52
N ARG A 237 -10.95 -16.99 3.59
CA ARG A 237 -11.10 -17.84 2.40
C ARG A 237 -11.25 -19.33 2.75
N ALA A 238 -10.74 -19.75 3.90
CA ALA A 238 -10.91 -21.10 4.41
C ALA A 238 -12.21 -21.30 5.21
N GLY A 239 -13.07 -20.28 5.31
CA GLY A 239 -14.34 -20.32 6.05
C GLY A 239 -14.21 -20.06 7.55
N VAL A 240 -13.04 -19.65 8.04
CA VAL A 240 -12.81 -19.37 9.48
C VAL A 240 -13.01 -17.89 9.76
N ARG A 241 -13.86 -17.55 10.73
CA ARG A 241 -14.13 -16.15 11.09
C ARG A 241 -12.95 -15.56 11.83
N VAL A 242 -12.49 -14.37 11.44
CA VAL A 242 -11.35 -13.71 12.09
C VAL A 242 -11.83 -12.52 12.93
N ARG A 243 -11.45 -12.52 14.20
CA ARG A 243 -11.60 -11.40 15.13
C ARG A 243 -10.24 -10.79 15.40
N VAL A 244 -10.13 -9.48 15.50
CA VAL A 244 -8.85 -8.78 15.66
C VAL A 244 -8.82 -8.07 17.00
N GLN A 245 -7.80 -8.33 17.80
CA GLN A 245 -7.65 -7.71 19.13
C GLN A 245 -7.03 -6.32 19.09
N GLY A 246 -7.39 -5.50 20.08
CA GLY A 246 -6.67 -4.28 20.45
C GLY A 246 -6.79 -3.12 19.45
N GLY A 247 -5.75 -2.30 19.36
CA GLY A 247 -5.73 -1.06 18.56
C GLY A 247 -5.85 -1.26 17.04
N TRP A 248 -5.87 -2.50 16.57
CA TRP A 248 -5.92 -2.86 15.15
C TRP A 248 -7.34 -2.95 14.59
N ILE A 249 -8.37 -2.98 15.44
CA ILE A 249 -9.79 -3.09 15.02
C ILE A 249 -10.17 -2.03 13.97
N SER A 250 -9.63 -0.81 14.09
CA SER A 250 -9.90 0.27 13.13
C SER A 250 -9.46 -0.05 11.70
N MET A 251 -8.44 -0.91 11.52
CA MET A 251 -7.95 -1.34 10.20
C MET A 251 -8.71 -2.54 9.63
N TYR A 252 -9.50 -3.24 10.45
CA TYR A 252 -10.13 -4.52 10.13
C TYR A 252 -11.66 -4.51 10.24
N SER A 253 -12.25 -3.33 10.40
CA SER A 253 -13.67 -3.08 10.67
C SER A 253 -14.18 -3.51 12.06
N ALA A 254 -15.19 -2.77 12.56
CA ALA A 254 -15.68 -2.90 13.93
C ALA A 254 -16.42 -4.22 14.21
N ASP A 255 -16.94 -4.87 13.17
CA ASP A 255 -17.56 -6.19 13.24
C ASP A 255 -16.56 -7.30 13.56
N ARG A 256 -15.25 -7.07 13.36
CA ARG A 256 -14.19 -8.02 13.73
C ARG A 256 -13.73 -7.90 15.18
N ARG A 257 -14.44 -7.17 16.04
CA ARG A 257 -14.13 -7.13 17.47
C ARG A 257 -14.23 -8.51 18.11
N PRO A 258 -13.33 -8.85 19.06
CA PRO A 258 -13.45 -10.09 19.81
C PRO A 258 -14.78 -10.17 20.56
N ARG A 259 -15.36 -11.36 20.65
CA ARG A 259 -16.63 -11.64 21.33
C ARG A 259 -16.46 -12.62 22.50
N GLY A 260 -15.30 -13.24 22.66
CA GLY A 260 -15.04 -14.26 23.68
C GLY A 260 -15.54 -15.65 23.29
N ASP A 261 -16.04 -15.82 22.05
CA ASP A 261 -16.45 -17.10 21.48
C ASP A 261 -15.37 -17.71 20.56
N GLU A 262 -14.15 -17.17 20.58
CA GLU A 262 -13.07 -17.64 19.71
C GLU A 262 -12.44 -18.94 20.20
N ASP A 263 -12.22 -19.89 19.31
CA ASP A 263 -11.67 -21.22 19.64
C ASP A 263 -10.14 -21.20 19.78
N LEU A 264 -9.52 -20.28 19.04
CA LEU A 264 -8.09 -20.23 18.81
C LEU A 264 -7.62 -18.79 18.81
N GLU A 265 -6.48 -18.53 19.44
CA GLU A 265 -5.77 -17.28 19.31
C GLU A 265 -4.50 -17.48 18.48
N ILE A 266 -4.34 -16.63 17.46
CA ILE A 266 -3.15 -16.54 16.64
C ILE A 266 -2.48 -15.20 16.93
N ILE A 267 -1.21 -15.23 17.31
CA ILE A 267 -0.44 -14.05 17.68
C ILE A 267 0.73 -13.92 16.69
N LEU A 268 0.85 -12.76 16.05
CA LEU A 268 1.92 -12.46 15.13
C LEU A 268 2.89 -11.48 15.77
N SER A 269 4.17 -11.85 15.86
CA SER A 269 5.21 -11.03 16.48
C SER A 269 6.51 -11.04 15.69
N ASP A 270 7.37 -10.06 15.97
CA ASP A 270 8.73 -10.05 15.45
C ASP A 270 9.58 -11.17 16.10
N PRO A 271 10.59 -11.71 15.40
CA PRO A 271 11.54 -12.64 16.00
C PRO A 271 12.19 -12.06 17.26
N GLY A 272 12.25 -12.87 18.32
CA GLY A 272 12.81 -12.46 19.62
C GLY A 272 11.96 -11.49 20.44
N ALA A 273 10.79 -11.05 19.97
CA ALA A 273 9.92 -10.18 20.74
C ALA A 273 9.35 -10.92 21.96
N ILE A 274 9.47 -10.31 23.14
CA ILE A 274 8.82 -10.80 24.36
C ILE A 274 7.34 -10.39 24.30
N VAL A 275 6.46 -11.34 23.94
CA VAL A 275 5.02 -11.07 23.95
C VAL A 275 4.38 -11.61 25.24
N PRO A 276 3.74 -10.75 26.05
CA PRO A 276 3.06 -11.19 27.26
C PRO A 276 2.00 -12.27 26.99
N GLY A 277 1.96 -13.28 27.86
CA GLY A 277 0.98 -14.38 27.82
C GLY A 277 1.32 -15.53 26.86
N LEU A 278 2.54 -15.59 26.32
CA LEU A 278 2.99 -16.66 25.41
C LEU A 278 3.41 -17.97 26.08
N ALA A 279 3.45 -18.06 27.40
CA ALA A 279 3.98 -19.24 28.10
C ALA A 279 3.31 -20.57 27.69
N SER A 280 2.07 -20.52 27.20
CA SER A 280 1.31 -21.69 26.70
C SER A 280 1.18 -21.78 25.17
N ALA A 281 1.78 -20.85 24.42
CA ALA A 281 1.62 -20.80 22.97
C ALA A 281 2.76 -21.53 22.24
N ARG A 282 2.42 -22.28 21.17
CA ARG A 282 3.43 -22.89 20.30
C ARG A 282 3.84 -21.90 19.22
N GLY A 283 5.12 -21.54 19.17
CA GLY A 283 5.68 -20.65 18.15
C GLY A 283 6.13 -21.40 16.89
N PHE A 284 5.82 -20.85 15.73
CA PHE A 284 6.26 -21.33 14.42
C PHE A 284 6.94 -20.19 13.65
N GLY A 285 8.02 -20.49 12.92
CA GLY A 285 8.46 -19.64 11.80
C GLY A 285 9.55 -18.58 12.04
N ASP A 286 10.49 -18.79 12.96
CA ASP A 286 11.57 -17.81 13.27
C ASP A 286 12.42 -17.35 12.05
N ARG A 287 12.40 -18.12 10.95
CA ARG A 287 13.19 -17.84 9.72
C ARG A 287 12.57 -16.82 8.77
N LEU A 288 11.40 -16.26 9.08
CA LEU A 288 10.62 -15.45 8.14
C LEU A 288 10.45 -14.00 8.59
N GLY A 289 11.11 -13.54 9.65
CA GLY A 289 10.85 -12.19 10.17
C GLY A 289 9.46 -12.03 10.80
N THR A 290 8.73 -13.14 10.99
CA THR A 290 7.45 -13.22 11.70
C THR A 290 7.41 -14.54 12.45
N VAL A 291 7.06 -14.49 13.73
CA VAL A 291 6.73 -15.68 14.53
C VAL A 291 5.21 -15.77 14.67
N VAL A 292 4.65 -16.92 14.30
CA VAL A 292 3.24 -17.25 14.48
C VAL A 292 3.11 -18.06 15.75
N HIS A 293 2.53 -17.49 16.79
CA HIS A 293 2.19 -18.23 18.00
C HIS A 293 0.73 -18.63 17.97
N VAL A 294 0.45 -19.87 18.36
CA VAL A 294 -0.92 -20.37 18.42
C VAL A 294 -1.24 -20.90 19.81
N ARG A 295 -2.39 -20.48 20.33
CA ARG A 295 -2.90 -20.83 21.65
C ARG A 295 -4.39 -21.19 21.55
N ARG A 296 -4.78 -22.36 22.05
CA ARG A 296 -6.21 -22.71 22.17
C ARG A 296 -6.82 -21.87 23.28
N LEU A 297 -7.97 -21.28 23.03
CA LEU A 297 -8.71 -20.55 24.06
C LEU A 297 -9.63 -21.52 24.82
N PRO A 298 -9.87 -21.31 26.13
CA PRO A 298 -10.83 -22.11 26.86
C PRO A 298 -12.21 -21.92 26.25
N THR A 299 -12.90 -23.01 25.91
CA THR A 299 -14.31 -22.93 25.53
C THR A 299 -15.12 -22.43 26.73
N ALA A 300 -15.98 -21.44 26.50
CA ALA A 300 -16.79 -20.80 27.54
C ALA A 300 -17.61 -21.80 28.39
N ASP A 301 -17.90 -22.98 27.84
CA ASP A 301 -18.68 -24.03 28.51
C ASP A 301 -17.92 -24.81 29.59
N ALA A 302 -16.58 -24.75 29.62
CA ALA A 302 -15.79 -25.53 30.60
C ALA A 302 -15.84 -24.96 32.04
N GLY A 303 -16.41 -23.77 32.23
CA GLY A 303 -16.40 -23.05 33.51
C GLY A 303 -17.74 -22.97 34.26
N MET A 304 -18.85 -23.42 33.69
CA MET A 304 -20.18 -23.27 34.32
C MET A 304 -20.65 -24.46 35.17
N THR A 305 -19.75 -25.37 35.56
CA THR A 305 -19.99 -26.26 36.72
C THR A 305 -19.50 -25.58 38.01
N VAL A 306 -20.05 -24.41 38.34
CA VAL A 306 -19.92 -23.84 39.69
C VAL A 306 -21.04 -24.45 40.53
N GLY A 307 -20.63 -25.20 41.55
CA GLY A 307 -21.50 -26.02 42.38
C GLY A 307 -22.69 -25.26 42.96
N ALA A 308 -23.89 -25.73 42.63
CA ALA A 308 -24.99 -25.71 43.57
C ALA A 308 -24.67 -26.74 44.67
N ARG A 309 -24.15 -26.26 45.80
CA ARG A 309 -24.22 -26.94 47.09
C ARG A 309 -24.80 -25.98 48.09
#